data_AF-A0A7J2V9Y5-F1
#
_entry.id   AF-A0A7J2V9Y5-F1
#
_cell.length_a   1.000
_cell.length_b   1.000
_cell.length_c   1.000
_cell.angle_alpha   90.00
_cell.angle_beta   90.00
_cell.angle_gamma   90.00
#
_symmetry.space_group_name_H-M   'P 1'
#
loop_
_entity.id
_entity.type
_entity.pdbx_description
1 polymer ?
#
loop_
_entity_poly.entity_id
_entity_poly.type
_entity_poly.pdbx_seq_one_letter_code
_entity_poly.pdbx_strand_id
1 'polypeptide(L)'
;MSTICDLGEVAYSLSIYISILIMVATAIYALFELRRTIKTILSYILVFIAVFHYVYLYLVYTSAYSCRVPYQVSIYPLVIIESLGEYSVFYPDIGQLVVILLLLMWRSEIKSYIRRSRIESIEPYNYTPTTQDHGVQDYSED
;
A
#
# COMPACT_ATOMS: atom_id res chain seq x y z
N MET A 1 -31.35 14.56 17.05
CA MET A 1 -30.94 13.16 16.78
C MET A 1 -30.88 12.87 15.28
N SER A 2 -31.74 13.48 14.44
CA SER A 2 -31.66 13.43 12.97
C SER A 2 -30.46 14.20 12.37
N THR A 3 -30.14 15.38 12.89
CA THR A 3 -29.07 16.26 12.36
C THR A 3 -27.66 15.68 12.44
N ILE A 4 -27.39 14.79 13.40
CA ILE A 4 -26.07 14.14 13.55
C ILE A 4 -25.87 13.04 12.49
N CYS A 5 -26.95 12.38 12.06
CA CYS A 5 -26.90 11.37 11.02
C CYS A 5 -26.68 12.03 9.63
N ASP A 6 -27.41 13.12 9.34
CA ASP A 6 -27.24 13.88 8.08
C ASP A 6 -25.82 14.45 7.91
N LEU A 7 -25.23 14.98 8.98
CA LEU A 7 -23.89 15.56 8.92
C LEU A 7 -22.80 14.49 8.63
N GLY A 8 -23.01 13.27 9.13
CA GLY A 8 -22.11 12.13 8.89
C GLY A 8 -22.15 11.66 7.43
N GLU A 9 -23.32 11.67 6.81
CA GLU A 9 -23.50 11.24 5.42
C GLU A 9 -22.87 12.20 4.41
N VAL A 10 -23.00 13.52 4.65
CA VAL A 10 -22.37 14.56 3.82
C VAL A 10 -20.85 14.53 3.95
N ALA A 11 -20.33 14.46 5.18
CA ALA A 11 -18.89 14.37 5.42
C ALA A 11 -18.28 13.12 4.78
N TYR A 12 -19.02 12.00 4.78
CA TYR A 12 -18.60 10.77 4.13
C TYR A 12 -18.51 10.90 2.62
N SER A 13 -19.59 11.37 1.98
CA SER A 13 -19.62 11.55 0.53
C SER A 13 -18.45 12.44 0.08
N LEU A 14 -18.21 13.53 0.81
CA LEU A 14 -17.10 14.44 0.55
C LEU A 14 -15.72 13.76 0.74
N SER A 15 -15.56 12.92 1.76
CA SER A 15 -14.33 12.16 1.99
C SER A 15 -14.02 11.16 0.87
N ILE A 16 -15.04 10.54 0.27
CA ILE A 16 -14.89 9.64 -0.89
C ILE A 16 -14.38 10.44 -2.08
N TYR A 17 -15.02 11.56 -2.42
CA TYR A 17 -14.60 12.39 -3.55
C TYR A 17 -13.17 12.90 -3.38
N ILE A 18 -12.79 13.34 -2.17
CA ILE A 18 -11.41 13.74 -1.86
C ILE A 18 -10.45 12.57 -2.02
N SER A 19 -10.80 11.38 -1.51
CA SER A 19 -9.96 10.19 -1.62
C SER A 19 -9.74 9.79 -3.08
N ILE A 20 -10.79 9.82 -3.90
CA ILE A 20 -10.71 9.57 -5.36
C ILE A 20 -9.83 10.61 -6.03
N LEU A 21 -10.00 11.91 -5.71
CA LEU A 21 -9.17 12.98 -6.27
C LEU A 21 -7.69 12.78 -5.94
N ILE A 22 -7.37 12.43 -4.68
CA ILE A 22 -6.00 12.14 -4.25
C ILE A 22 -5.45 10.90 -4.95
N MET A 23 -6.24 9.84 -5.12
CA MET A 23 -5.83 8.64 -5.86
C MET A 23 -5.51 8.98 -7.32
N VAL A 24 -6.38 9.73 -8.01
CA VAL A 24 -6.18 10.13 -9.42
C VAL A 24 -4.94 11.00 -9.55
N ALA A 25 -4.78 12.00 -8.68
CA ALA A 25 -3.58 12.83 -8.65
C ALA A 25 -2.33 11.96 -8.45
N THR A 26 -2.35 11.04 -7.48
CA THR A 26 -1.21 10.16 -7.18
C THR A 26 -0.91 9.21 -8.33
N ALA A 27 -1.92 8.71 -9.05
CA ALA A 27 -1.75 7.90 -10.24
C ALA A 27 -1.10 8.68 -11.39
N ILE A 28 -1.54 9.90 -11.64
CA ILE A 28 -0.90 10.80 -12.62
C ILE A 28 0.54 11.05 -12.21
N TYR A 29 0.80 11.38 -10.95
CA TYR A 29 2.14 11.63 -10.43
C TYR A 29 3.03 10.39 -10.49
N ALA A 30 2.51 9.18 -10.26
CA ALA A 30 3.24 7.93 -10.35
C ALA A 30 3.70 7.59 -11.78
N LEU A 31 3.04 8.15 -12.81
CA LEU A 31 3.50 8.03 -14.20
C LEU A 31 4.74 8.88 -14.49
N PHE A 32 5.00 9.91 -13.68
CA PHE A 32 6.21 10.73 -13.77
C PHE A 32 7.29 10.17 -12.82
N GLU A 33 8.56 10.19 -13.24
CA GLU A 33 9.69 9.75 -12.41
C GLU A 33 9.93 10.71 -11.24
N LEU A 34 9.17 10.50 -10.16
CA LEU A 34 9.26 11.27 -8.94
C LEU A 34 10.57 11.00 -8.20
N ARG A 35 11.09 12.04 -7.55
CA ARG A 35 12.14 11.90 -6.53
C ARG A 35 11.67 10.94 -5.44
N ARG A 36 12.56 10.06 -4.99
CA ARG A 36 12.29 9.03 -3.98
C ARG A 36 11.62 9.58 -2.71
N THR A 37 12.00 10.79 -2.28
CA THR A 37 11.39 11.46 -1.12
C THR A 37 9.89 11.71 -1.32
N ILE A 38 9.48 12.17 -2.50
CA ILE A 38 8.08 12.47 -2.81
C ILE A 38 7.27 11.18 -2.91
N LYS A 39 7.82 10.14 -3.55
CA LYS A 39 7.20 8.79 -3.56
C LYS A 39 6.95 8.27 -2.15
N THR A 40 7.89 8.50 -1.23
CA THR A 40 7.77 8.06 0.17
C THR A 40 6.66 8.81 0.89
N ILE A 41 6.59 10.13 0.75
CA ILE A 41 5.52 10.95 1.34
C ILE A 41 4.15 10.54 0.80
N LEU A 42 4.02 10.39 -0.52
CA LEU A 42 2.79 9.91 -1.16
C LEU A 42 2.39 8.53 -0.66
N SER A 43 3.36 7.65 -0.40
CA SER A 43 3.07 6.32 0.16
C SER A 43 2.42 6.41 1.52
N TYR A 44 2.94 7.27 2.41
CA TYR A 44 2.34 7.48 3.73
C TYR A 44 0.92 8.02 3.62
N ILE A 45 0.69 9.03 2.77
CA ILE A 45 -0.65 9.61 2.55
C ILE A 45 -1.63 8.55 2.06
N LEU A 46 -1.22 7.73 1.08
CA LEU A 46 -2.03 6.64 0.56
C LEU A 46 -2.38 5.61 1.65
N VAL A 47 -1.40 5.20 2.45
CA VAL A 47 -1.64 4.28 3.57
C VAL A 47 -2.63 4.88 4.58
N PHE A 48 -2.48 6.17 4.92
CA PHE A 48 -3.45 6.85 5.79
C PHE A 48 -4.86 6.82 5.20
N ILE A 49 -5.02 7.09 3.90
CA ILE A 49 -6.33 7.02 3.22
C ILE A 49 -6.93 5.63 3.32
N ALA A 50 -6.14 4.58 3.06
CA ALA A 50 -6.62 3.20 3.18
C ALA A 50 -7.06 2.85 4.62
N VAL A 51 -6.26 3.26 5.62
CA VAL A 51 -6.61 3.07 7.04
C VAL A 51 -7.90 3.80 7.39
N PHE A 52 -8.03 5.08 7.01
CA PHE A 52 -9.24 5.86 7.26
C PHE A 52 -10.47 5.25 6.57
N HIS A 53 -10.32 4.73 5.35
CA HIS A 53 -11.41 4.06 4.62
C HIS A 53 -11.93 2.84 5.38
N TYR A 54 -11.04 1.94 5.84
CA TYR A 54 -11.47 0.75 6.58
C TYR A 54 -11.96 1.04 8.00
N VAL A 55 -11.38 2.03 8.69
CA VAL A 55 -11.90 2.50 9.99
C VAL A 55 -13.31 3.05 9.83
N TYR A 56 -13.56 3.82 8.77
CA TYR A 56 -14.90 4.33 8.48
C TYR A 56 -15.89 3.21 8.17
N LEU A 57 -15.53 2.26 7.28
CA LEU A 57 -16.36 1.09 6.99
C LEU A 57 -16.74 0.33 8.28
N TYR A 58 -15.77 0.18 9.19
CA TYR A 58 -16.03 -0.44 10.49
C TYR A 58 -17.00 0.37 11.36
N LEU A 59 -16.86 1.71 11.40
CA LEU A 59 -17.76 2.60 12.14
C LEU A 59 -19.17 2.62 11.53
N VAL A 60 -19.31 2.63 10.21
CA VAL A 60 -20.62 2.54 9.54
C VAL A 60 -21.25 1.20 9.80
N TYR A 61 -20.49 0.11 9.64
CA TYR A 61 -21.00 -1.22 9.95
C TYR A 61 -21.51 -1.29 11.39
N THR A 62 -20.72 -0.84 12.37
CA THR A 62 -21.11 -0.89 13.80
C THR A 62 -22.24 0.08 14.18
N SER A 63 -22.32 1.26 13.56
CA SER A 63 -23.37 2.26 13.82
C SER A 63 -24.69 1.98 13.09
N ALA A 64 -24.65 1.41 11.88
CA ALA A 64 -25.84 1.00 11.13
C ALA A 64 -26.63 -0.10 11.88
N TYR A 65 -25.93 -0.98 12.62
CA TYR A 65 -26.57 -1.92 13.55
C TYR A 65 -27.40 -1.24 14.66
N SER A 66 -27.06 -0.01 15.03
CA SER A 66 -27.80 0.77 16.03
C SER A 66 -29.02 1.49 15.44
N CYS A 67 -29.07 1.69 14.13
CA CYS A 67 -30.12 2.42 13.40
C CYS A 67 -31.05 1.51 12.59
N ARG A 68 -31.43 0.31 13.09
CA ARG A 68 -32.59 -0.50 12.61
C ARG A 68 -32.73 -0.76 11.09
N VAL A 69 -31.69 -0.57 10.28
CA VAL A 69 -31.67 -0.99 8.87
C VAL A 69 -30.82 -2.25 8.79
N PRO A 70 -31.29 -3.36 8.19
CA PRO A 70 -30.45 -4.52 7.93
C PRO A 70 -29.41 -4.13 6.88
N TYR A 71 -28.27 -3.65 7.35
CA TYR A 71 -27.15 -3.23 6.53
C TYR A 71 -26.11 -4.35 6.53
N GLN A 72 -25.93 -4.98 5.38
CA GLN A 72 -24.92 -6.02 5.19
C GLN A 72 -23.81 -5.47 4.31
N VAL A 73 -22.57 -5.60 4.79
CA VAL A 73 -21.36 -5.24 4.03
C VAL A 73 -20.59 -6.51 3.76
N SER A 74 -20.38 -6.82 2.48
CA SER A 74 -19.50 -7.91 2.04
C SER A 74 -18.28 -7.31 1.34
N ILE A 75 -17.10 -7.58 1.88
CA ILE A 75 -15.83 -7.08 1.36
C ILE A 75 -15.19 -8.17 0.49
N TYR A 76 -15.05 -7.89 -0.80
CA TYR A 76 -14.35 -8.74 -1.76
C TYR A 76 -13.00 -8.11 -2.15
N PRO A 77 -12.07 -8.87 -2.77
CA PRO A 77 -10.73 -8.42 -3.09
C PRO A 77 -10.59 -7.21 -4.04
N LEU A 78 -11.70 -6.60 -4.49
CA LEU A 78 -11.71 -5.44 -5.38
C LEU A 78 -13.00 -4.62 -5.26
N VAL A 79 -14.02 -5.17 -4.60
CA VAL A 79 -15.38 -4.64 -4.62
C VAL A 79 -15.93 -4.76 -3.21
N ILE A 80 -16.60 -3.71 -2.77
CA ILE A 80 -17.43 -3.76 -1.58
C ILE A 80 -18.87 -3.78 -2.06
N ILE A 81 -19.63 -4.70 -1.46
CA ILE A 81 -21.07 -4.83 -1.69
C ILE A 81 -21.75 -4.40 -0.41
N GLU A 82 -22.56 -3.35 -0.52
CA GLU A 82 -23.45 -2.90 0.54
C GLU A 82 -24.87 -3.29 0.16
N SER A 83 -25.62 -3.85 1.12
CA SER A 83 -27.02 -4.20 0.95
C SER A 83 -27.86 -3.50 2.02
N LEU A 84 -28.83 -2.70 1.58
CA LEU A 84 -29.91 -2.13 2.40
C LEU A 84 -31.24 -2.78 1.99
N GLY A 85 -31.71 -3.76 2.77
CA GLY A 85 -32.97 -4.45 2.46
C GLY A 85 -32.90 -5.16 1.11
N GLU A 86 -33.71 -4.73 0.13
CA GLU A 86 -33.73 -5.29 -1.23
C GLU A 86 -32.74 -4.62 -2.20
N TYR A 87 -32.14 -3.49 -1.81
CA TYR A 87 -31.21 -2.76 -2.65
C TYR A 87 -29.77 -3.15 -2.34
N SER A 88 -28.98 -3.36 -3.40
CA SER A 88 -27.53 -3.56 -3.28
C SER A 88 -26.78 -2.56 -4.13
N VAL A 89 -25.76 -1.94 -3.54
CA VAL A 89 -24.80 -1.08 -4.22
C VAL A 89 -23.46 -1.79 -4.26
N PHE A 90 -22.86 -1.81 -5.45
CA PHE A 90 -21.51 -2.31 -5.67
C PHE A 90 -20.59 -1.13 -5.99
N TYR A 91 -19.45 -1.06 -5.32
CA TYR A 91 -18.45 -0.04 -5.63
C TYR A 91 -17.03 -0.58 -5.42
N PRO A 92 -16.03 -0.07 -6.15
CA PRO A 92 -14.66 -0.53 -6.03
C PRO A 92 -14.09 -0.24 -4.64
N ASP A 93 -13.35 -1.20 -4.08
CA ASP A 93 -12.69 -1.06 -2.79
C ASP A 93 -11.52 -0.07 -2.91
N ILE A 94 -11.68 1.10 -2.30
CA ILE A 94 -10.69 2.18 -2.33
C ILE A 94 -9.39 1.73 -1.67
N GLY A 95 -9.44 0.94 -0.60
CA GLY A 95 -8.27 0.41 0.07
C GLY A 95 -7.45 -0.52 -0.84
N GLN A 96 -8.12 -1.40 -1.59
CA GLN A 96 -7.49 -2.27 -2.59
C GLN A 96 -6.84 -1.45 -3.72
N LEU A 97 -7.55 -0.45 -4.24
CA LEU A 97 -7.03 0.43 -5.29
C LEU A 97 -5.76 1.17 -4.82
N VAL A 98 -5.73 1.61 -3.58
CA VAL A 98 -4.55 2.21 -2.96
C VAL A 98 -3.37 1.22 -2.94
N VAL A 99 -3.60 -0.03 -2.57
CA VAL A 99 -2.54 -1.06 -2.55
C VAL A 99 -1.97 -1.29 -3.96
N ILE A 100 -2.85 -1.41 -4.96
CA ILE A 100 -2.43 -1.55 -6.37
C ILE A 100 -1.60 -0.34 -6.79
N LEU A 101 -2.01 0.87 -6.41
CA LEU A 101 -1.31 2.09 -6.75
C LEU A 101 0.08 2.16 -6.11
N LEU A 102 0.22 1.74 -4.85
CA LEU A 102 1.51 1.62 -4.17
C LEU A 102 2.44 0.64 -4.90
N LEU A 103 1.93 -0.53 -5.30
CA LEU A 103 2.72 -1.50 -6.07
C LEU A 103 3.20 -0.93 -7.41
N LEU A 104 2.35 -0.16 -8.10
CA LEU A 104 2.72 0.50 -9.34
C LEU A 104 3.78 1.58 -9.13
N MET A 105 3.66 2.39 -8.08
CA MET A 105 4.60 3.47 -7.78
C MET A 105 6.02 2.97 -7.44
N TRP A 106 6.11 1.80 -6.80
CA TRP A 106 7.37 1.16 -6.40
C TRP A 106 7.82 0.03 -7.32
N ARG A 107 7.18 -0.14 -8.48
CA ARG A 107 7.41 -1.28 -9.40
C ARG A 107 8.88 -1.45 -9.82
N SER A 108 9.60 -0.34 -10.02
CA SER A 108 11.00 -0.34 -10.45
C SER A 108 11.92 -0.89 -9.36
N GLU A 109 11.69 -0.44 -8.13
CA GLU A 109 12.44 -0.80 -6.95
C GLU A 109 12.17 -2.27 -6.60
N ILE A 110 10.90 -2.69 -6.63
CA ILE A 110 10.49 -4.10 -6.43
C ILE A 110 11.18 -5.02 -7.45
N LYS A 111 11.16 -4.68 -8.75
CA LYS A 111 11.86 -5.45 -9.78
C LYS A 111 13.37 -5.56 -9.50
N SER A 112 13.98 -4.47 -9.04
CA SER A 112 15.41 -4.43 -8.69
C SER A 112 15.73 -5.34 -7.50
N TYR A 113 14.91 -5.32 -6.43
CA TYR A 113 15.07 -6.20 -5.28
C TYR A 113 14.91 -7.68 -5.65
N ILE A 114 13.89 -8.03 -6.43
CA ILE A 114 13.66 -9.41 -6.91
C ILE A 114 14.84 -9.91 -7.75
N ARG A 115 15.39 -9.05 -8.62
CA ARG A 115 16.56 -9.40 -9.43
C ARG A 115 17.78 -9.67 -8.55
N ARG A 116 18.02 -8.83 -7.54
CA ARG A 116 19.15 -8.96 -6.61
C ARG A 116 19.05 -10.25 -5.80
N SER A 117 17.89 -10.56 -5.23
CA SER A 117 17.68 -11.79 -4.44
C SER A 117 17.83 -13.06 -5.27
N ARG A 118 17.51 -13.03 -6.58
CA ARG A 118 17.75 -14.16 -7.48
C ARG A 118 19.24 -14.42 -7.71
N ILE A 119 20.05 -13.37 -7.86
CA ILE A 119 21.49 -13.50 -8.11
C ILE A 119 22.20 -14.09 -6.88
N GLU A 120 21.84 -13.63 -5.69
CA GLU A 120 22.40 -14.09 -4.41
C GLU A 120 22.09 -15.57 -4.11
N SER A 121 21.03 -16.12 -4.71
CA SER A 121 20.70 -17.55 -4.62
C SER A 121 21.47 -18.45 -5.59
N ILE A 122 22.23 -17.89 -6.55
CA ILE A 122 22.89 -18.62 -7.64
C ILE A 122 24.42 -18.72 -7.44
N GLU A 123 25.05 -17.89 -6.61
CA GLU A 123 26.48 -18.04 -6.31
C GLU A 123 26.72 -18.99 -5.11
N PRO A 124 27.18 -20.24 -5.34
CA PRO A 124 27.81 -20.99 -4.25
C PRO A 124 29.08 -20.25 -3.85
N TYR A 125 29.25 -20.01 -2.55
CA TYR A 125 30.47 -19.51 -1.92
C TYR A 125 31.68 -20.34 -2.39
N ASN A 126 32.37 -19.90 -3.44
CA ASN A 126 33.68 -20.42 -3.78
C ASN A 126 34.69 -19.71 -2.87
N TYR A 127 34.84 -20.25 -1.67
CA TYR A 127 35.92 -19.87 -0.76
C TYR A 127 37.24 -20.34 -1.37
N THR A 128 37.96 -19.47 -2.07
CA THR A 128 39.39 -19.67 -2.34
C THR A 128 40.18 -19.15 -1.14
N PRO A 129 40.83 -20.02 -0.34
CA PRO A 129 41.79 -19.56 0.64
C PRO A 129 42.99 -18.99 -0.13
N THR A 130 43.25 -17.70 0.05
CA THR A 130 44.53 -17.10 -0.31
C THR A 130 45.62 -17.70 0.58
N THR A 131 46.42 -18.62 0.05
CA THR A 131 47.74 -18.91 0.60
C THR A 131 48.61 -17.67 0.45
N GLN A 132 48.66 -16.85 1.50
CA GLN A 132 49.79 -15.96 1.74
C GLN A 132 50.97 -16.85 2.15
N ASP A 133 51.79 -17.23 1.18
CA ASP A 133 53.12 -17.76 1.47
C ASP A 133 54.01 -16.56 1.80
N HIS A 134 54.29 -16.40 3.09
CA HIS A 134 55.15 -15.34 3.61
C HIS A 134 56.58 -15.58 3.12
N GLY A 135 57.10 -14.63 2.34
CA GLY A 135 58.50 -14.60 1.94
C GLY A 135 59.42 -14.65 3.15
N VAL A 136 60.27 -15.68 3.17
CA VAL A 136 61.48 -15.72 3.98
C VAL A 136 62.56 -14.97 3.21
N GLN A 137 62.83 -13.72 3.59
CA GLN A 137 64.11 -13.08 3.36
C GLN A 137 64.84 -13.06 4.70
N ASP A 138 65.82 -13.94 4.85
CA ASP A 138 66.79 -13.84 5.93
C ASP A 138 68.12 -13.37 5.30
N TYR A 139 68.58 -12.22 5.80
CA TYR A 139 69.85 -11.61 5.46
C TYR A 139 70.86 -12.05 6.52
N SER A 140 71.97 -12.67 6.12
CA SER A 140 73.14 -12.76 6.99
C SER A 140 74.41 -12.64 6.17
N GLU A 141 75.19 -11.62 6.57
CA GLU A 141 76.51 -11.17 6.13
C GLU A 141 77.58 -12.26 6.27
N ASP A 142 78.43 -12.42 5.24
CA ASP A 142 79.91 -12.30 5.27
C ASP A 142 80.53 -12.78 3.94
#